data_AF-A0A4T0V2U6-F1
#
_entry.id   AF-A0A4T0V2U6-F1
#
_cell.length_a   1.000
_cell.length_b   1.000
_cell.length_c   1.000
_cell.angle_alpha   90.00
_cell.angle_beta   90.00
_cell.angle_gamma   90.00
#
_symmetry.space_group_name_H-M   'P 1'
#
loop_
_entity.id
_entity.type
_entity.pdbx_description
1 polymer ?
#
loop_
_entity_poly.entity_id
_entity_poly.type
_entity_poly.pdbx_seq_one_letter_code
_entity_poly.pdbx_strand_id
1 'polypeptide(L)'
;MLWIRAVVAAGVTGLLLGAAPPVVAVTIDGGPGDDVLRGTNAGDLIRGHAGDDVIRSLRGADRVYGGTGDDDLYLGPNPLLEGPSGDLGFGGPGDDLVSGGPGFDILVGGPGDDTLVGGPGTNTFEDRAGRDVVVGGPDGDVVYLGSGADTVRLGRGSDAVFVGVDGRRDVIRCGPGHDRVYRGDGRDPRDRFVGCEKFSAHP
;
A
#
# COMPACT_ATOMS: atom_id res chain seq x y z
N MET A 1 -26.07 9.02 10.49
CA MET A 1 -26.30 8.53 9.11
C MET A 1 -26.29 9.72 8.17
N LEU A 2 -25.11 10.22 7.85
CA LEU A 2 -24.90 11.35 6.95
C LEU A 2 -24.47 10.75 5.61
N TRP A 3 -25.25 10.96 4.55
CA TRP A 3 -24.90 10.50 3.21
C TRP A 3 -24.00 11.57 2.58
N ILE A 4 -22.74 11.25 2.33
CA ILE A 4 -21.79 12.16 1.65
C ILE A 4 -22.27 12.39 0.21
N ARG A 5 -22.27 13.66 -0.19
CA ARG A 5 -22.65 14.12 -1.53
C ARG A 5 -21.52 13.82 -2.51
N ALA A 6 -21.73 12.85 -3.40
CA ALA A 6 -20.96 12.78 -4.63
C ALA A 6 -21.23 14.06 -5.47
N VAL A 7 -20.23 14.93 -5.61
CA VAL A 7 -20.28 16.01 -6.59
C VAL A 7 -19.97 15.40 -7.95
N VAL A 8 -21.02 14.94 -8.64
CA VAL A 8 -20.92 14.56 -10.05
C VAL A 8 -20.98 15.84 -10.87
N ALA A 9 -19.86 16.23 -11.47
CA ALA A 9 -19.85 17.24 -12.52
C ALA A 9 -20.51 16.66 -13.79
N ALA A 10 -21.84 16.77 -13.88
CA ALA A 10 -22.59 16.32 -15.04
C ALA A 10 -22.59 17.39 -16.14
N GLY A 11 -21.79 17.17 -17.18
CA GLY A 11 -21.80 17.96 -18.41
C GLY A 11 -21.78 17.06 -19.64
N VAL A 12 -22.86 16.32 -19.91
CA VAL A 12 -23.06 15.68 -21.22
C VAL A 12 -24.53 15.75 -21.63
N THR A 13 -24.87 16.74 -22.45
CA THR A 13 -26.12 16.75 -23.24
C THR A 13 -25.91 15.91 -24.49
N GLY A 14 -26.39 14.67 -24.50
CA GLY A 14 -26.36 13.82 -25.69
C GLY A 14 -26.69 12.36 -25.38
N LEU A 15 -27.96 11.98 -25.52
CA LEU A 15 -28.48 10.63 -25.38
C LEU A 15 -27.93 9.72 -26.50
N LEU A 16 -26.93 8.89 -26.21
CA LEU A 16 -26.56 7.74 -27.05
C LEU A 16 -27.08 6.46 -26.36
N LEU A 17 -28.11 5.85 -26.96
CA LEU A 17 -28.62 4.54 -26.56
C LEU A 17 -27.53 3.47 -26.77
N GLY A 18 -26.90 3.00 -25.68
CA GLY A 18 -26.16 1.73 -25.67
C GLY A 18 -24.78 1.72 -25.00
N ALA A 19 -24.18 2.85 -24.65
CA ALA A 19 -22.93 2.88 -23.88
C ALA A 19 -23.25 3.15 -22.40
N ALA A 20 -22.72 2.32 -21.50
CA ALA A 20 -22.65 2.70 -20.09
C ALA A 20 -21.95 4.07 -20.00
N PRO A 21 -22.41 4.98 -19.11
CA PRO A 21 -21.74 6.27 -18.95
C PRO A 21 -20.25 6.06 -18.69
N PRO A 22 -19.37 6.94 -19.21
CA PRO A 22 -17.94 6.83 -18.94
C PRO A 22 -17.71 6.82 -17.44
N VAL A 23 -16.86 5.91 -16.97
CA VAL A 23 -16.40 5.93 -15.58
C VAL A 23 -15.43 7.11 -15.47
N VAL A 24 -15.74 8.05 -14.59
CA VAL A 24 -14.99 9.30 -14.43
C VAL A 24 -14.31 9.28 -13.08
N ALA A 25 -13.03 9.67 -13.07
CA ALA A 25 -12.26 9.88 -11.86
C ALA A 25 -12.93 10.92 -10.95
N VAL A 26 -13.00 10.64 -9.65
CA VAL A 26 -13.57 11.51 -8.64
C VAL A 26 -12.55 11.89 -7.57
N THR A 27 -12.85 12.97 -6.85
CA THR A 27 -12.22 13.27 -5.57
C THR A 27 -13.25 13.06 -4.46
N ILE A 28 -12.86 12.29 -3.44
CA ILE A 28 -13.69 11.97 -2.27
C ILE A 28 -12.91 12.41 -1.04
N ASP A 29 -13.55 13.22 -0.19
CA ASP A 29 -13.01 13.66 1.09
C ASP A 29 -14.01 13.26 2.19
N GLY A 30 -13.58 12.46 3.17
CA GLY A 30 -14.37 12.01 4.31
C GLY A 30 -14.56 13.13 5.34
N GLY A 31 -13.43 13.66 5.80
CA GLY A 31 -13.39 14.75 6.78
C GLY A 31 -13.06 14.20 8.17
N PRO A 32 -13.39 14.91 9.25
CA PRO A 32 -13.17 14.40 10.59
C PRO A 32 -14.21 13.34 11.00
N GLY A 33 -13.77 12.35 11.77
CA GLY A 33 -14.54 11.21 12.25
C GLY A 33 -14.39 9.98 11.35
N ASP A 34 -14.79 8.83 11.87
CA ASP A 34 -14.67 7.54 11.17
C ASP A 34 -15.61 7.49 9.95
N ASP A 35 -15.03 7.42 8.75
CA ASP A 35 -15.74 7.41 7.48
C ASP A 35 -15.70 6.07 6.75
N VAL A 36 -16.69 5.84 5.88
CA VAL A 36 -16.69 4.70 4.94
C VAL A 36 -16.73 5.25 3.53
N LEU A 37 -15.59 5.20 2.84
CA LEU A 37 -15.39 5.80 1.54
C LEU A 37 -15.28 4.74 0.45
N ARG A 38 -15.83 5.05 -0.72
CA ARG A 38 -15.80 4.15 -1.87
C ARG A 38 -15.61 4.90 -3.17
N GLY A 39 -14.56 4.54 -3.91
CA GLY A 39 -14.26 5.04 -5.25
C GLY A 39 -15.14 4.43 -6.35
N THR A 40 -14.66 4.58 -7.56
CA THR A 40 -15.25 4.21 -8.84
C THR A 40 -14.31 3.23 -9.55
N ASN A 41 -14.58 2.87 -10.81
CA ASN A 41 -13.66 2.03 -11.59
C ASN A 41 -12.66 2.87 -12.43
N ALA A 42 -12.49 4.15 -12.10
CA ALA A 42 -11.52 5.06 -12.69
C ALA A 42 -10.51 5.47 -11.62
N GLY A 43 -9.36 6.03 -12.02
CA GLY A 43 -8.32 6.44 -11.08
C GLY A 43 -8.75 7.64 -10.25
N ASP A 44 -9.07 7.40 -8.98
CA ASP A 44 -9.66 8.34 -8.06
C ASP A 44 -8.64 8.95 -7.09
N LEU A 45 -9.05 10.02 -6.41
CA LEU A 45 -8.34 10.61 -5.29
C LEU A 45 -9.24 10.55 -4.06
N ILE A 46 -8.84 9.78 -3.06
CA ILE A 46 -9.66 9.54 -1.85
C ILE A 46 -8.86 9.95 -0.61
N ARG A 47 -9.48 10.72 0.28
CA ARG A 47 -8.91 11.15 1.57
C ARG A 47 -9.88 10.85 2.71
N GLY A 48 -9.44 10.06 3.68
CA GLY A 48 -10.17 9.83 4.94
C GLY A 48 -10.17 11.09 5.80
N HIS A 49 -8.96 11.56 6.11
CA HIS A 49 -8.60 12.71 6.95
C HIS A 49 -8.31 12.36 8.41
N ALA A 50 -9.29 12.36 9.30
CA ALA A 50 -9.01 12.10 10.70
C ALA A 50 -10.10 11.22 11.29
N GLY A 51 -9.77 10.20 12.04
CA GLY A 51 -10.70 9.15 12.44
C GLY A 51 -10.23 7.81 11.89
N ASP A 52 -10.91 6.74 12.28
CA ASP A 52 -10.56 5.39 11.84
C ASP A 52 -11.37 5.07 10.57
N ASP A 53 -10.78 5.27 9.39
CA ASP A 53 -11.49 5.26 8.12
C ASP A 53 -11.46 3.90 7.42
N VAL A 54 -12.53 3.56 6.69
CA VAL A 54 -12.58 2.37 5.82
C VAL A 54 -12.71 2.81 4.37
N ILE A 55 -11.67 2.63 3.57
CA ILE A 55 -11.59 3.13 2.21
C ILE A 55 -11.50 1.98 1.20
N ARG A 56 -12.36 1.98 0.18
CA ARG A 56 -12.31 1.03 -0.95
C ARG A 56 -12.21 1.76 -2.28
N SER A 57 -11.04 1.72 -2.93
CA SER A 57 -10.82 2.49 -4.16
C SER A 57 -11.46 1.86 -5.39
N LEU A 58 -11.46 0.52 -5.46
CA LEU A 58 -11.90 -0.31 -6.59
C LEU A 58 -10.88 -0.29 -7.75
N ARG A 59 -11.32 -0.21 -9.01
CA ARG A 59 -10.41 -0.36 -10.15
C ARG A 59 -9.86 1.00 -10.57
N GLY A 60 -8.70 0.96 -11.21
CA GLY A 60 -8.09 2.16 -11.76
C GLY A 60 -6.91 2.56 -10.89
N ALA A 61 -6.03 3.41 -11.41
CA ALA A 61 -4.84 3.84 -10.68
C ALA A 61 -5.24 4.93 -9.68
N ASP A 62 -5.47 4.52 -8.45
CA ASP A 62 -6.03 5.32 -7.38
C ASP A 62 -4.94 5.95 -6.50
N ARG A 63 -5.26 7.08 -5.87
CA ARG A 63 -4.45 7.71 -4.83
C ARG A 63 -5.30 7.80 -3.58
N VAL A 64 -4.94 7.03 -2.57
CA VAL A 64 -5.70 6.90 -1.33
C VAL A 64 -4.84 7.33 -0.15
N TYR A 65 -5.42 8.18 0.68
CA TYR A 65 -4.83 8.68 1.91
C TYR A 65 -5.81 8.36 3.05
N GLY A 66 -5.40 7.56 4.02
CA GLY A 66 -6.15 7.32 5.25
C GLY A 66 -6.25 8.60 6.04
N GLY A 67 -5.12 9.05 6.60
CA GLY A 67 -5.05 10.32 7.29
C GLY A 67 -4.42 10.17 8.65
N THR A 68 -5.15 10.46 9.72
CA THR A 68 -4.73 10.18 11.10
C THR A 68 -5.78 9.31 11.76
N GLY A 69 -5.39 8.30 12.51
CA GLY A 69 -6.30 7.28 13.02
C GLY A 69 -5.91 5.93 12.45
N ASP A 70 -6.58 4.87 12.87
CA ASP A 70 -6.26 3.51 12.45
C ASP A 70 -7.10 3.18 11.20
N ASP A 71 -6.49 3.25 10.02
CA ASP A 71 -7.20 3.26 8.73
C ASP A 71 -7.12 1.91 7.98
N ASP A 72 -8.23 1.55 7.33
CA ASP A 72 -8.44 0.32 6.56
C ASP A 72 -8.53 0.63 5.05
N LEU A 73 -7.40 0.59 4.35
CA LEU A 73 -7.27 0.93 2.92
C LEU A 73 -7.26 -0.33 2.05
N TYR A 74 -8.32 -0.53 1.29
CA TYR A 74 -8.43 -1.59 0.28
C TYR A 74 -8.38 -1.00 -1.12
N LEU A 75 -7.18 -0.99 -1.69
CA LEU A 75 -6.94 -0.68 -3.09
C LEU A 75 -7.38 -1.87 -3.94
N GLY A 76 -7.89 -1.60 -5.13
CA GLY A 76 -8.46 -2.64 -5.97
C GLY A 76 -7.62 -2.93 -7.21
N PRO A 77 -8.10 -3.81 -8.10
CA PRO A 77 -7.24 -4.34 -9.14
C PRO A 77 -6.98 -3.31 -10.23
N ASN A 78 -5.70 -3.14 -10.54
CA ASN A 78 -5.24 -2.41 -11.71
C ASN A 78 -5.24 -3.30 -12.96
N PRO A 79 -5.76 -2.82 -14.11
CA PRO A 79 -5.82 -3.61 -15.34
C PRO A 79 -4.44 -3.90 -15.94
N LEU A 80 -3.39 -3.18 -15.54
CA LEU A 80 -2.04 -3.35 -16.04
C LEU A 80 -1.18 -3.99 -14.96
N LEU A 81 -0.81 -5.25 -15.20
CA LEU A 81 0.15 -6.01 -14.39
C LEU A 81 1.60 -5.73 -14.78
N GLU A 82 1.88 -4.85 -15.77
CA GLU A 82 3.18 -4.16 -16.02
C GLU A 82 2.99 -2.66 -16.38
N GLY A 83 3.54 -1.70 -15.60
CA GLY A 83 3.56 -0.25 -15.95
C GLY A 83 3.32 0.76 -14.80
N PRO A 84 3.39 2.10 -15.05
CA PRO A 84 3.27 3.17 -14.04
C PRO A 84 1.84 3.41 -13.52
N SER A 85 0.94 2.46 -13.72
CA SER A 85 -0.50 2.56 -13.44
C SER A 85 -0.89 1.57 -12.35
N GLY A 86 -0.28 1.73 -11.18
CA GLY A 86 -0.71 1.04 -9.97
C GLY A 86 -1.21 2.03 -8.93
N ASP A 87 -1.69 1.50 -7.80
CA ASP A 87 -2.28 2.33 -6.76
C ASP A 87 -1.21 2.91 -5.86
N LEU A 88 -1.56 4.04 -5.24
CA LEU A 88 -0.76 4.67 -4.22
C LEU A 88 -1.60 4.76 -2.94
N GLY A 89 -1.28 3.94 -1.96
CA GLY A 89 -1.93 3.91 -0.65
C GLY A 89 -1.01 4.46 0.44
N PHE A 90 -1.48 5.47 1.15
CA PHE A 90 -0.83 5.98 2.36
C PHE A 90 -1.79 5.80 3.54
N GLY A 91 -1.41 5.01 4.55
CA GLY A 91 -2.13 4.91 5.81
C GLY A 91 -2.10 6.26 6.54
N GLY A 92 -0.92 6.65 7.03
CA GLY A 92 -0.73 7.90 7.77
C GLY A 92 -0.17 7.61 9.15
N PRO A 93 -0.41 8.49 10.14
CA PRO A 93 -0.16 8.14 11.54
C PRO A 93 -1.32 7.34 12.14
N GLY A 94 -1.03 6.19 12.72
CA GLY A 94 -2.00 5.23 13.25
C GLY A 94 -1.56 3.80 12.94
N ASP A 95 -2.28 2.82 13.47
CA ASP A 95 -2.02 1.41 13.17
C ASP A 95 -2.85 1.01 11.93
N ASP A 96 -2.27 1.13 10.73
CA ASP A 96 -3.02 1.06 9.47
C ASP A 96 -2.98 -0.32 8.80
N LEU A 97 -4.03 -0.67 8.06
CA LEU A 97 -4.03 -1.75 7.08
C LEU A 97 -4.07 -1.18 5.66
N VAL A 98 -3.02 -1.41 4.88
CA VAL A 98 -2.99 -1.02 3.46
C VAL A 98 -2.83 -2.24 2.57
N SER A 99 -3.86 -2.53 1.75
CA SER A 99 -3.90 -3.66 0.81
C SER A 99 -3.95 -3.16 -0.63
N GLY A 100 -2.91 -3.45 -1.42
CA GLY A 100 -2.76 -3.03 -2.84
C GLY A 100 -3.67 -3.76 -3.82
N GLY A 101 -3.82 -5.07 -3.65
CA GLY A 101 -4.52 -5.90 -4.63
C GLY A 101 -3.61 -6.25 -5.82
N PRO A 102 -4.17 -6.61 -6.99
CA PRO A 102 -3.37 -6.86 -8.18
C PRO A 102 -2.89 -5.56 -8.85
N GLY A 103 -1.59 -5.36 -9.05
CA GLY A 103 -1.03 -4.14 -9.63
C GLY A 103 0.45 -3.89 -9.30
N PHE A 104 0.98 -2.72 -9.69
CA PHE A 104 2.24 -2.20 -9.12
C PHE A 104 1.92 -1.21 -8.04
N ASP A 105 1.66 -1.68 -6.84
CA ASP A 105 1.18 -0.78 -5.82
C ASP A 105 2.35 -0.21 -5.03
N ILE A 106 2.25 1.07 -4.68
CA ILE A 106 3.14 1.74 -3.74
C ILE A 106 2.35 1.88 -2.45
N LEU A 107 2.74 1.11 -1.45
CA LEU A 107 2.05 1.02 -0.17
C LEU A 107 2.93 1.61 0.92
N VAL A 108 2.37 2.59 1.62
CA VAL A 108 3.07 3.31 2.68
C VAL A 108 2.22 3.25 3.93
N GLY A 109 2.78 2.70 5.02
CA GLY A 109 2.13 2.66 6.32
C GLY A 109 2.22 4.04 6.97
N GLY A 110 3.32 4.30 7.66
CA GLY A 110 3.60 5.58 8.28
C GLY A 110 4.08 5.37 9.72
N PRO A 111 3.84 6.32 10.63
CA PRO A 111 4.09 6.08 12.04
C PRO A 111 2.95 5.25 12.66
N GLY A 112 3.26 4.09 13.25
CA GLY A 112 2.32 3.20 13.92
C GLY A 112 2.63 1.74 13.58
N ASP A 113 1.95 0.78 14.19
CA ASP A 113 2.14 -0.65 13.93
C ASP A 113 1.29 -1.06 12.70
N ASP A 114 1.88 -0.98 11.51
CA ASP A 114 1.16 -1.11 10.25
C ASP A 114 1.12 -2.54 9.68
N THR A 115 0.12 -2.83 8.84
CA THR A 115 0.05 -4.03 8.00
C THR A 115 -0.06 -3.66 6.53
N LEU A 116 0.97 -3.97 5.74
CA LEU A 116 1.01 -3.73 4.30
C LEU A 116 0.92 -5.04 3.52
N VAL A 117 -0.02 -5.12 2.57
CA VAL A 117 -0.25 -6.31 1.74
C VAL A 117 -0.25 -5.90 0.27
N GLY A 118 0.74 -6.33 -0.51
CA GLY A 118 0.81 -6.03 -1.94
C GLY A 118 -0.27 -6.77 -2.70
N GLY A 119 -0.08 -8.07 -2.87
CA GLY A 119 -0.87 -8.87 -3.82
C GLY A 119 -0.07 -9.17 -5.07
N PRO A 120 -0.69 -9.67 -6.15
CA PRO A 120 0.03 -9.97 -7.39
C PRO A 120 0.56 -8.73 -8.11
N GLY A 121 1.74 -8.85 -8.75
CA GLY A 121 2.45 -7.74 -9.36
C GLY A 121 3.62 -7.26 -8.50
N THR A 122 4.51 -6.44 -9.06
CA THR A 122 5.69 -5.94 -8.35
C THR A 122 5.34 -4.71 -7.54
N ASN A 123 5.40 -4.84 -6.22
CA ASN A 123 5.00 -3.78 -5.31
C ASN A 123 6.19 -3.08 -4.68
N THR A 124 5.98 -1.86 -4.19
CA THR A 124 6.92 -1.14 -3.35
C THR A 124 6.29 -0.83 -2.00
N PHE A 125 7.00 -1.14 -0.92
CA PHE A 125 6.54 -0.95 0.46
C PHE A 125 7.45 0.02 1.21
N GLU A 126 6.86 0.95 1.95
CA GLU A 126 7.55 1.83 2.91
C GLU A 126 6.76 1.88 4.23
N ASP A 127 7.21 1.17 5.25
CA ASP A 127 6.48 1.06 6.53
C ASP A 127 6.78 2.21 7.50
N ARG A 128 8.01 2.73 7.50
CA ARG A 128 8.52 3.81 8.38
C ARG A 128 8.70 3.40 9.84
N ALA A 129 7.77 3.65 10.75
CA ALA A 129 8.10 3.57 12.17
C ALA A 129 7.01 2.88 12.98
N GLY A 130 7.36 1.75 13.56
CA GLY A 130 6.44 0.94 14.36
C GLY A 130 6.81 -0.51 14.24
N ARG A 131 5.96 -1.41 14.74
CA ARG A 131 6.16 -2.84 14.57
C ARG A 131 5.31 -3.32 13.42
N ASP A 132 5.92 -3.37 12.25
CA ASP A 132 5.18 -3.48 11.01
C ASP A 132 5.13 -4.92 10.48
N VAL A 133 4.10 -5.20 9.69
CA VAL A 133 3.92 -6.46 8.98
C VAL A 133 3.81 -6.21 7.49
N VAL A 134 4.77 -6.71 6.72
CA VAL A 134 4.76 -6.61 5.26
C VAL A 134 4.54 -7.97 4.62
N VAL A 135 3.56 -8.06 3.74
CA VAL A 135 3.28 -9.22 2.89
C VAL A 135 3.38 -8.79 1.43
N GLY A 136 4.44 -9.22 0.76
CA GLY A 136 4.71 -8.89 -0.65
C GLY A 136 3.65 -9.46 -1.59
N GLY A 137 3.86 -10.70 -2.02
CA GLY A 137 2.95 -11.37 -2.92
C GLY A 137 3.71 -12.38 -3.77
N PRO A 138 3.08 -12.88 -4.85
CA PRO A 138 3.87 -13.35 -5.97
C PRO A 138 4.48 -12.16 -6.71
N ASP A 139 5.57 -12.40 -7.43
CA ASP A 139 6.35 -11.43 -8.20
C ASP A 139 7.38 -10.69 -7.36
N GLY A 140 8.33 -10.01 -8.03
CA GLY A 140 9.47 -9.40 -7.34
C GLY A 140 9.08 -8.09 -6.68
N ASP A 141 9.21 -8.00 -5.37
CA ASP A 141 8.81 -6.84 -4.56
C ASP A 141 10.03 -6.05 -4.03
N VAL A 142 9.81 -4.77 -3.70
CA VAL A 142 10.79 -3.93 -3.01
C VAL A 142 10.24 -3.43 -1.69
N VAL A 143 10.96 -3.70 -0.59
CA VAL A 143 10.56 -3.30 0.76
C VAL A 143 11.61 -2.39 1.37
N TYR A 144 11.18 -1.22 1.84
CA TYR A 144 11.97 -0.32 2.66
C TYR A 144 11.44 -0.37 4.09
N LEU A 145 12.20 -1.03 4.97
CA LEU A 145 11.89 -1.08 6.40
C LEU A 145 12.50 0.11 7.11
N GLY A 146 11.75 0.76 7.98
CA GLY A 146 12.26 1.81 8.84
C GLY A 146 12.66 1.28 10.23
N SER A 147 12.10 1.87 11.28
CA SER A 147 12.47 1.59 12.66
C SER A 147 11.41 0.73 13.34
N GLY A 148 11.85 -0.23 14.15
CA GLY A 148 10.95 -1.07 14.93
C GLY A 148 11.31 -2.54 14.80
N ALA A 149 10.34 -3.43 14.99
CA ALA A 149 10.61 -4.87 15.07
C ALA A 149 9.75 -5.62 14.07
N ASP A 150 10.17 -5.59 12.81
CA ASP A 150 9.25 -5.78 11.69
C ASP A 150 9.20 -7.24 11.25
N THR A 151 8.08 -7.63 10.66
CA THR A 151 7.87 -8.96 10.10
C THR A 151 7.57 -8.87 8.62
N VAL A 152 8.51 -9.35 7.80
CA VAL A 152 8.34 -9.39 6.34
C VAL A 152 8.15 -10.83 5.90
N ARG A 153 7.09 -11.07 5.13
CA ARG A 153 6.86 -12.32 4.42
C ARG A 153 6.65 -12.04 2.93
N LEU A 154 7.70 -12.27 2.17
CA LEU A 154 7.66 -12.25 0.72
C LEU A 154 7.21 -13.63 0.20
N GLY A 155 6.95 -13.69 -1.10
CA GLY A 155 6.44 -14.89 -1.76
C GLY A 155 7.42 -15.46 -2.75
N ARG A 156 6.98 -15.59 -4.00
CA ARG A 156 7.87 -16.00 -5.10
C ARG A 156 8.31 -14.74 -5.79
N GLY A 157 9.54 -14.62 -6.22
CA GLY A 157 9.96 -13.40 -6.90
C GLY A 157 11.45 -13.28 -6.98
N SER A 158 11.92 -12.08 -7.26
CA SER A 158 13.30 -11.70 -6.93
C SER A 158 13.17 -10.41 -6.17
N ASP A 159 13.15 -10.55 -4.86
CA ASP A 159 12.76 -9.47 -3.97
C ASP A 159 13.96 -8.68 -3.48
N ALA A 160 13.75 -7.43 -3.09
CA ALA A 160 14.76 -6.59 -2.45
C ALA A 160 14.22 -6.00 -1.15
N VAL A 161 14.92 -6.23 -0.05
CA VAL A 161 14.59 -5.63 1.25
C VAL A 161 15.74 -4.75 1.71
N PHE A 162 15.42 -3.49 2.02
CA PHE A 162 16.33 -2.51 2.58
C PHE A 162 15.96 -2.31 4.04
N VAL A 163 16.84 -2.75 4.94
CA VAL A 163 16.62 -2.62 6.39
C VAL A 163 17.27 -1.33 6.88
N GLY A 164 16.45 -0.46 7.47
CA GLY A 164 16.87 0.79 8.12
C GLY A 164 17.87 0.58 9.27
N VAL A 165 18.51 1.68 9.71
CA VAL A 165 19.56 1.63 10.75
C VAL A 165 19.02 1.52 12.17
N ASP A 166 17.72 1.79 12.36
CA ASP A 166 17.04 1.80 13.66
C ASP A 166 16.10 0.59 13.88
N GLY A 167 16.02 -0.30 12.89
CA GLY A 167 15.35 -1.61 13.00
C GLY A 167 15.99 -2.48 14.07
N ARG A 168 15.16 -3.24 14.80
CA ARG A 168 15.57 -4.11 15.90
C ARG A 168 14.73 -5.38 15.88
N ARG A 169 15.38 -6.52 15.65
CA ARG A 169 14.80 -7.88 15.72
C ARG A 169 13.83 -8.18 14.59
N ASP A 170 14.20 -7.80 13.38
CA ASP A 170 13.36 -8.01 12.20
C ASP A 170 13.31 -9.50 11.84
N VAL A 171 12.17 -9.95 11.36
CA VAL A 171 11.95 -11.31 10.88
C VAL A 171 11.57 -11.27 9.41
N ILE A 172 12.52 -11.56 8.53
CA ILE A 172 12.35 -11.49 7.08
C ILE A 172 12.37 -12.91 6.48
N ARG A 173 11.29 -13.27 5.80
CA ARG A 173 11.14 -14.53 5.09
C ARG A 173 10.96 -14.24 3.60
N CYS A 174 11.98 -14.51 2.81
CA CYS A 174 11.97 -14.14 1.39
C CYS A 174 11.18 -15.13 0.51
N GLY A 175 11.13 -16.41 0.88
CA GLY A 175 10.46 -17.41 0.04
C GLY A 175 11.34 -17.87 -1.13
N PRO A 176 10.77 -18.43 -2.20
CA PRO A 176 11.52 -18.89 -3.37
C PRO A 176 11.86 -17.74 -4.32
N GLY A 177 13.14 -17.56 -4.63
CA GLY A 177 13.54 -16.44 -5.48
C GLY A 177 15.03 -16.17 -5.46
N HIS A 178 15.42 -15.11 -6.16
CA HIS A 178 16.73 -14.47 -6.00
C HIS A 178 16.58 -13.22 -5.16
N ASP A 179 16.47 -13.41 -3.85
CA ASP A 179 16.03 -12.37 -2.94
C ASP A 179 17.20 -11.75 -2.20
N ARG A 180 17.29 -10.42 -2.23
CA ARG A 180 18.41 -9.67 -1.67
C ARG A 180 17.96 -8.88 -0.45
N VAL A 181 18.69 -9.03 0.65
CA VAL A 181 18.53 -8.17 1.82
C VAL A 181 19.76 -7.30 1.99
N TYR A 182 19.56 -5.98 1.91
CA TYR A 182 20.56 -4.96 2.16
C TYR A 182 20.37 -4.41 3.56
N ARG A 183 21.40 -4.54 4.39
CA ARG A 183 21.41 -3.99 5.74
C ARG A 183 22.17 -2.67 5.76
N GLY A 184 21.58 -1.64 6.36
CA GLY A 184 22.32 -0.46 6.80
C GLY A 184 23.38 -0.79 7.86
N ASP A 185 24.14 0.22 8.30
CA ASP A 185 25.24 0.05 9.27
C ASP A 185 24.77 -0.45 10.66
N GLY A 186 23.46 -0.40 10.94
CA GLY A 186 22.81 -0.90 12.15
C GLY A 186 22.56 -2.40 12.15
N ARG A 187 23.61 -3.23 12.16
CA ARG A 187 23.44 -4.70 12.25
C ARG A 187 22.91 -5.10 13.64
N ASP A 188 21.63 -5.42 13.79
CA ASP A 188 21.12 -6.09 15.00
C ASP A 188 21.38 -7.62 14.88
N PRO A 189 22.18 -8.22 15.78
CA PRO A 189 22.44 -9.66 15.75
C PRO A 189 21.20 -10.53 16.00
N ARG A 190 20.08 -9.93 16.41
CA ARG A 190 18.81 -10.61 16.69
C ARG A 190 17.92 -10.72 15.45
N ASP A 191 18.27 -10.06 14.34
CA ASP A 191 17.50 -10.16 13.10
C ASP A 191 17.56 -11.56 12.51
N ARG A 192 16.41 -12.04 12.04
CA ARG A 192 16.22 -13.39 11.50
C ARG A 192 15.81 -13.32 10.04
N PHE A 193 16.69 -13.80 9.17
CA PHE A 193 16.44 -13.90 7.74
C PHE A 193 16.33 -15.38 7.32
N VAL A 194 15.29 -15.73 6.57
CA VAL A 194 15.03 -17.10 6.11
C VAL A 194 14.81 -17.10 4.60
N GLY A 195 15.61 -17.87 3.87
CA GLY A 195 15.50 -17.99 2.41
C GLY A 195 16.11 -16.84 1.60
N CYS A 196 16.81 -15.91 2.24
CA CYS A 196 17.33 -14.70 1.60
C CYS A 196 18.83 -14.75 1.33
N GLU A 197 19.28 -14.20 0.21
CA GLU A 197 20.68 -13.86 -0.03
C GLU A 197 21.02 -12.54 0.69
N LYS A 198 22.02 -12.56 1.57
CA LYS A 198 22.38 -11.40 2.41
C LYS A 198 23.48 -10.59 1.75
N PHE A 199 23.23 -9.31 1.52
CA PHE A 199 24.23 -8.37 1.05
C PHE A 199 24.54 -7.37 2.16
N SER A 200 25.83 -7.19 2.44
CA SER A 200 26.26 -5.99 3.15
C SER A 200 26.34 -4.90 2.09
N ALA A 201 25.52 -3.86 2.17
CA ALA A 201 25.77 -2.67 1.38
C ALA A 201 27.09 -2.08 1.91
N HIS A 202 28.19 -2.18 1.15
CA HIS A 202 29.43 -1.42 1.38
C HIS A 202 30.04 -1.12 0.00
N PRO A 203 30.64 0.05 -0.22
CA PRO A 203 30.96 1.13 0.72
C PRO A 203 30.01 2.34 0.66
#